data_AF-A0A7V9N749-F1
#
_entry.id   AF-A0A7V9N749-F1
#
_cell.length_a   1.000
_cell.length_b   1.000
_cell.length_c   1.000
_cell.angle_alpha   90.00
_cell.angle_beta   90.00
_cell.angle_gamma   90.00
#
_symmetry.space_group_name_H-M   'P 1'
#
loop_
_entity.id
_entity.type
_entity.pdbx_description
1 polymer ?
#
loop_
_entity_poly.entity_id
_entity_poly.type
_entity_poly.pdbx_seq_one_letter_code
_entity_poly.pdbx_strand_id
1 'polypeptide(L)' 'EKLYQIFNHRYVERLPTIVTSNQDHRHVDERILSRLLDTHLTRDILIDTEDFRRRGRNDYTKGRRPH' A
#
# COMPACT_ATOMS: atom_id res chain seq x y z
N GLU A 1 6.54 0.73 -17.60
CA GLU A 1 6.85 -0.65 -18.03
C GLU A 1 7.55 -1.59 -17.03
N LYS A 2 8.82 -1.40 -16.65
CA LYS A 2 9.60 -2.44 -15.91
C LYS A 2 8.98 -2.90 -14.59
N LEU A 3 8.33 -1.98 -13.85
CA LEU A 3 7.63 -2.33 -12.60
C LEU A 3 6.51 -3.35 -12.83
N TYR A 4 5.70 -3.14 -13.87
CA TYR A 4 4.63 -4.08 -14.23
C TYR A 4 5.19 -5.46 -14.56
N GLN A 5 6.33 -5.54 -15.28
CA GLN A 5 6.95 -6.83 -15.62
C GLN A 5 7.35 -7.61 -14.37
N ILE A 6 8.01 -6.96 -13.41
CA ILE A 6 8.39 -7.57 -12.13
C ILE A 6 7.14 -8.01 -11.36
N PHE A 7 6.16 -7.12 -11.23
CA PHE A 7 4.94 -7.39 -10.47
C PHE A 7 4.15 -8.56 -11.07
N ASN A 8 4.02 -8.57 -12.40
CA ASN A 8 3.36 -9.65 -13.12
C ASN A 8 4.08 -10.98 -12.93
N HIS A 9 5.40 -11.02 -13.06
CA HIS A 9 6.18 -12.25 -12.86
C HIS A 9 5.97 -12.81 -11.44
N ARG A 10 6.06 -11.97 -10.41
CA ARG A 10 5.86 -12.43 -9.02
C ARG A 10 4.42 -12.88 -8.74
N TYR A 11 3.44 -12.21 -9.33
CA TYR A 11 2.04 -12.60 -9.23
C TYR A 11 1.77 -13.97 -9.88
N VAL A 12 2.25 -14.18 -11.13
CA VAL A 12 2.07 -15.44 -11.88
C VAL A 12 2.73 -16.61 -11.16
N GLU A 13 3.97 -16.42 -10.68
CA GLU A 13 4.73 -17.43 -9.94
C GLU A 13 4.29 -17.55 -8.46
N ARG A 14 3.28 -16.79 -8.03
CA ARG A 14 2.76 -16.74 -6.65
C ARG A 14 3.84 -16.53 -5.60
N LEU A 15 4.85 -15.73 -5.92
CA LEU A 15 5.96 -15.46 -5.03
C LEU A 15 5.54 -14.43 -3.96
N PRO A 16 5.83 -14.69 -2.67
CA PRO A 16 5.57 -13.73 -1.60
C PRO A 16 6.19 -12.37 -1.93
N THR A 17 5.36 -11.32 -1.86
CA THR A 17 5.72 -9.96 -2.23
C THR A 17 5.00 -8.99 -1.30
N ILE A 18 5.74 -8.04 -0.73
CA ILE A 18 5.18 -6.95 0.07
C ILE A 18 5.43 -5.65 -0.68
N VAL A 19 4.39 -4.85 -0.85
CA VAL A 19 4.48 -3.50 -1.41
C VAL A 19 3.85 -2.54 -0.41
N THR A 20 4.51 -1.41 -0.22
CA THR A 20 3.97 -0.29 0.55
C THR A 20 3.77 0.90 -0.38
N SER A 21 2.70 1.65 -0.14
CA SER A 21 2.37 2.84 -0.91
C SER A 21 1.77 3.87 0.04
N ASN A 22 2.08 5.15 -0.20
CA ASN A 22 1.38 6.27 0.41
C ASN A 22 0.31 6.86 -0.52
N GLN A 23 0.06 6.21 -1.66
CA GLN A 23 -0.90 6.62 -2.68
C GLN A 23 -2.14 5.74 -2.65
N ASP A 24 -3.28 6.37 -2.91
CA ASP A 24 -4.55 5.71 -3.19
C ASP A 24 -4.49 4.85 -4.47
N HIS A 25 -5.28 3.78 -4.51
CA HIS A 25 -5.41 2.87 -5.67
C HIS A 25 -5.72 3.57 -6.99
N ARG A 26 -6.45 4.70 -6.97
CA ARG A 26 -6.76 5.50 -8.16
C ARG A 26 -5.54 6.06 -8.89
N HIS A 27 -4.39 6.12 -8.20
CA HIS A 27 -3.12 6.57 -8.79
C HIS A 27 -2.21 5.40 -9.20
N VAL A 28 -2.64 4.16 -8.99
CA VAL A 28 -1.91 2.96 -9.40
C VAL A 28 -2.30 2.62 -10.84
N ASP A 29 -1.31 2.23 -11.64
CA ASP A 29 -1.54 1.69 -12.99
C ASP A 29 -2.57 0.56 -12.95
N GLU A 30 -3.58 0.64 -13.82
CA GLU A 30 -4.74 -0.28 -13.83
C GLU A 30 -4.33 -1.76 -13.90
N ARG A 31 -3.24 -2.09 -14.61
CA ARG A 31 -2.78 -3.46 -14.78
C ARG A 31 -2.13 -4.01 -13.51
N ILE A 32 -1.49 -3.15 -12.73
CA ILE A 32 -0.98 -3.50 -11.39
C ILE A 32 -2.15 -3.59 -10.42
N LEU A 33 -3.08 -2.62 -10.46
CA LEU A 33 -4.25 -2.58 -9.59
C LEU A 33 -5.11 -3.85 -9.73
N SER A 34 -5.34 -4.33 -10.95
CA SER A 34 -6.07 -5.57 -11.19
C SER A 34 -5.48 -6.80 -10.46
N ARG A 35 -4.15 -6.87 -10.28
CA ARG A 35 -3.48 -7.95 -9.52
C ARG A 35 -3.53 -7.72 -8.01
N LEU A 36 -3.45 -6.46 -7.57
CA LEU A 36 -3.60 -6.10 -6.17
C LEU A 36 -5.00 -6.36 -5.63
N LEU A 37 -6.02 -6.22 -6.48
CA LEU A 37 -7.43 -6.46 -6.14
C LEU A 37 -7.83 -7.95 -6.17
N ASP A 38 -6.94 -8.84 -6.60
CA ASP A 38 -7.21 -10.29 -6.55
C ASP A 38 -7.16 -10.80 -5.10
N THR A 39 -8.34 -11.00 -4.52
CA THR A 39 -8.54 -11.46 -3.15
C THR A 39 -8.08 -12.90 -2.89
N HIS A 40 -7.77 -13.69 -3.92
CA HIS A 40 -7.25 -15.04 -3.75
C HIS A 40 -5.75 -15.09 -3.46
N LEU A 41 -5.01 -14.06 -3.90
CA LEU A 41 -3.54 -14.02 -3.79
C LEU A 41 -3.02 -12.79 -3.03
N THR A 42 -3.81 -11.74 -2.92
CA THR A 42 -3.40 -10.47 -2.32
C THR A 42 -4.26 -10.12 -1.12
N ARG A 43 -3.63 -9.48 -0.13
CA ARG A 43 -4.31 -8.83 0.99
C ARG A 43 -3.94 -7.36 1.01
N ASP A 44 -4.94 -6.51 0.88
CA ASP A 44 -4.80 -5.07 1.06
C ASP A 44 -4.95 -4.69 2.54
N ILE A 45 -4.08 -3.80 3.01
CA ILE A 45 -4.03 -3.35 4.41
C ILE A 45 -3.86 -1.83 4.43
N LEU A 46 -4.93 -1.13 4.78
CA LEU A 46 -4.89 0.30 5.04
C LEU A 46 -4.24 0.57 6.40
N ILE A 47 -3.18 1.39 6.40
CA ILE A 47 -2.53 1.88 7.61
C ILE A 47 -2.98 3.33 7.87
N ASP A 48 -4.07 3.48 8.62
CA ASP A 48 -4.63 4.78 9.02
C ASP A 48 -4.07 5.26 10.37
N THR A 49 -2.74 5.32 10.48
CA THR A 49 -2.06 5.73 11.72
C THR A 49 -1.25 7.00 11.52
N GLU A 50 -1.02 7.72 12.61
CA GLU A 50 -0.20 8.93 12.59
C GLU A 50 1.27 8.62 12.28
N ASP A 51 1.97 9.61 11.71
CA ASP A 51 3.40 9.48 11.40
C ASP A 51 4.22 9.22 12.67
N PHE A 52 4.75 8.00 12.78
CA PHE A 52 5.54 7.55 13.93
C PHE A 52 6.71 8.49 14.24
N ARG A 53 7.31 9.16 13.22
CA ARG A 53 8.43 10.10 13.40
C ARG A 53 8.05 11.34 14.21
N ARG A 54 6.75 11.62 14.40
CA ARG A 54 6.26 12.74 15.21
C ARG A 54 6.17 12.44 16.71
N ARG A 55 6.32 11.17 17.13
CA ARG A 55 6.21 10.76 18.55
C ARG A 55 7.20 11.42 19.52
N GLY A 56 8.23 12.10 19.04
CA GLY A 56 9.21 12.84 19.86
C GLY A 56 9.16 14.37 19.72
N ARG A 57 8.24 14.92 18.90
CA ARG A 57 8.02 16.37 18.83
C ARG A 57 6.93 16.77 19.83
N ASN A 58 7.17 17.84 20.59
CA ASN A 58 6.21 18.39 21.58
C ASN A 58 4.84 18.76 20.97
N ASP A 59 4.72 18.81 19.64
CA ASP A 59 3.47 19.08 18.93
C ASP A 59 2.63 17.80 18.67
N TYR A 60 3.00 16.67 19.29
CA TYR A 60 2.23 15.42 19.21
C TYR A 60 0.86 15.58 19.86
N THR A 61 -0.17 15.73 19.02
CA THR A 61 -1.57 15.70 19.42
C THR A 61 -2.15 14.34 19.05
N LYS A 62 -2.10 13.39 20.00
CA LYS A 62 -2.70 12.06 19.86
C LYS A 62 -4.17 12.17 19.41
N GLY A 63 -4.48 11.67 18.22
CA GLY A 63 -5.79 11.15 17.85
C GLY A 63 -6.93 12.16 17.72
N ARG A 64 -6.71 13.33 17.09
CA ARG A 64 -7.84 14.16 16.66
C ARG A 64 -8.33 13.73 15.28
N ARG A 65 -9.37 12.89 15.26
CA ARG A 65 -10.23 12.70 14.09
C ARG A 65 -10.75 14.07 13.63
N PRO A 66 -10.54 14.51 12.38
CA PRO A 66 -11.37 15.57 11.82
C PRO A 66 -12.76 14.98 11.58
N HIS A 67 -13.77 15.65 12.14
CA HIS A 67 -15.18 15.40 11.83
C HIS A 67 -15.47 15.63 10.35
#